data_AF-A0A7S1VF17-F1
#
_entry.id   AF-A0A7S1VF17-F1
#
_cell.length_a   1.000
_cell.length_b   1.000
_cell.length_c   1.000
_cell.angle_alpha   90.00
_cell.angle_beta   90.00
_cell.angle_gamma   90.00
#
_symmetry.space_group_name_H-M   'P 1'
#
loop_
_entity.id
_entity.type
_entity.pdbx_description
1 polymer ?
#
loop_
_entity_poly.entity_id
_entity_poly.type
_entity_poly.pdbx_seq_one_letter_code
_entity_poly.pdbx_strand_id
1 'polypeptide(L)'
;DPSRGPVRIRIGFTSGPVASHIVGSRNPRYSIIGDTVNIASRLESTSKEGRIHCSKYSADLVVEQCPDLQVVYRGKTNIKGKGSMDTYWVASLSDDGSETSSFDHHGPSVPKAESPTEKARLINWNTALLKKYLCRIVKSYQVVGHRRSSDGCASMDSMDSMDSSDSCSVTGERTLLDEVTEVITLPRFNARVVQRIKSNDTVELPDQVEDQLHELVAALSQMYRDNPFHSFQHASHVTMSLDRLLTAVILPKELEGVDAQRRDYTLHEYTYGLSSDPLTQFAVIFSALIHDVDHPGVPNVTLIKEHSELASLYKNKSVAEQNSVALAWQLLTQPRFESLCSTIAPTKSEMARFRQLVINTVLATDIVDKELKDLRNTRWEVAFSEKGRLDDSPREHINRKATIVMEHLIQASDVAHTMQHWHIYRKWNERFFEECYESYLAGRSEKDPSEGWYKGELGFFDFYIFPLTLKLKECGVFGAHSSHYYNCALRNRTEWESRGRAVVAEMVEKVQARTKREKKSKT
;
A
#
# COMPACT_ATOMS: atom_id res chain seq x y z
N ASP A 1 8.35 1.69 5.39
CA ASP A 1 8.51 0.30 5.86
C ASP A 1 7.74 0.16 7.17
N PRO A 2 6.51 -0.41 7.13
CA PRO A 2 5.64 -0.53 8.30
C PRO A 2 6.22 -1.45 9.40
N SER A 3 7.11 -2.37 9.03
CA SER A 3 7.75 -3.33 9.96
C SER A 3 8.56 -2.66 11.06
N ARG A 4 9.11 -1.46 10.77
CA ARG A 4 9.99 -0.69 11.67
C ARG A 4 9.23 0.14 12.71
N GLY A 5 7.90 0.17 12.63
CA GLY A 5 7.06 1.00 13.49
C GLY A 5 7.05 2.48 13.11
N PRO A 6 6.43 3.33 13.94
CA PRO A 6 6.27 4.75 13.65
C PRO A 6 7.61 5.51 13.69
N VAL A 7 7.78 6.47 12.79
CA VAL A 7 8.92 7.39 12.82
C VAL A 7 8.74 8.35 13.99
N ARG A 8 9.71 8.39 14.90
CA ARG A 8 9.73 9.34 16.00
C ARG A 8 10.42 10.61 15.57
N ILE A 9 9.66 11.71 15.50
CA ILE A 9 10.14 13.01 15.03
C ILE A 9 10.26 13.96 16.21
N ARG A 10 11.28 14.82 16.21
CA ARG A 10 11.39 15.98 17.09
C ARG A 10 11.16 17.23 16.28
N ILE A 11 10.39 18.17 16.82
CA ILE A 11 10.07 19.42 16.11
C ILE A 11 10.43 20.62 16.99
N GLY A 12 11.11 21.59 16.39
CA GLY A 12 11.38 22.91 16.96
C GLY A 12 10.75 23.99 16.11
N PHE A 13 10.03 24.92 16.75
CA PHE A 13 9.21 25.91 16.08
C PHE A 13 9.41 27.31 16.69
N THR A 14 9.65 28.31 15.85
CA THR A 14 9.67 29.71 16.28
C THR A 14 9.27 30.64 15.15
N SER A 15 8.69 31.78 15.49
CA SER A 15 8.23 32.83 14.58
C SER A 15 9.14 34.05 14.73
N GLY A 16 9.45 34.69 13.61
CA GLY A 16 10.33 35.85 13.59
C GLY A 16 10.84 36.17 12.18
N PRO A 17 11.55 37.29 12.01
CA PRO A 17 12.08 37.69 10.71
C PRO A 17 13.15 36.70 10.21
N VAL A 18 13.19 36.50 8.90
CA VAL A 18 14.20 35.70 8.19
C VAL A 18 14.66 36.45 6.94
N ALA A 19 15.88 36.17 6.50
CA ALA A 19 16.38 36.60 5.21
C ALA A 19 16.50 35.38 4.29
N SER A 20 16.11 35.52 3.02
CA SER A 20 16.26 34.46 2.02
C SER A 20 17.05 34.96 0.83
N HIS A 21 18.08 34.23 0.41
CA HIS A 21 18.87 34.55 -0.77
C HIS A 21 19.53 33.32 -1.40
N ILE A 22 20.06 33.46 -2.61
CA ILE A 22 20.92 32.45 -3.22
C ILE A 22 22.33 32.62 -2.65
N VAL A 23 22.82 31.59 -1.94
CA VAL A 23 24.12 31.62 -1.28
C VAL A 23 25.10 30.70 -2.01
N GLY A 24 26.32 31.19 -2.23
CA GLY A 24 27.43 30.46 -2.82
C GLY A 24 27.65 30.76 -4.30
N SER A 25 28.91 30.99 -4.68
CA SER A 25 29.31 31.29 -6.07
C SER A 25 29.62 30.04 -6.90
N ARG A 26 30.12 28.97 -6.27
CA ARG A 26 30.41 27.68 -6.95
C ARG A 26 29.25 26.69 -6.93
N ASN A 27 28.35 26.79 -5.96
CA ASN A 27 27.14 25.96 -5.86
C ASN A 27 25.99 26.80 -5.28
N PRO A 28 25.36 27.65 -6.10
CA PRO A 28 24.30 28.56 -5.65
C PRO A 28 23.10 27.78 -5.10
N ARG A 29 22.80 27.96 -3.81
CA ARG A 29 21.63 27.36 -3.15
C ARG A 29 20.73 28.43 -2.57
N TYR A 30 19.45 28.39 -2.94
CA TYR A 30 18.44 29.18 -2.26
C TYR A 30 18.39 28.77 -0.78
N SER A 31 18.66 29.72 0.11
CA SER A 31 18.84 29.48 1.54
C SER A 31 18.03 30.48 2.34
N ILE A 32 17.42 30.03 3.43
CA ILE A 32 16.78 30.86 4.44
C ILE A 32 17.73 30.92 5.64
N ILE A 33 18.13 32.13 6.01
CA ILE A 33 19.12 32.40 7.06
C ILE A 33 18.59 33.46 8.03
N GLY A 34 19.04 33.39 9.27
CA GLY A 34 18.67 34.36 10.30
C GLY A 34 18.58 33.72 11.68
N ASP A 35 18.48 34.58 12.68
CA ASP A 35 18.40 34.15 14.08
C ASP A 35 17.17 33.28 14.36
N THR A 36 16.04 33.58 13.73
CA THR A 36 14.81 32.77 13.82
C THR A 36 15.05 31.31 13.39
N VAL A 37 15.78 31.10 12.28
CA VAL A 37 16.13 29.74 11.79
C VAL A 37 17.04 29.01 12.78
N ASN A 38 18.02 29.72 13.33
CA ASN A 38 18.94 29.17 14.33
C ASN A 38 18.23 28.81 15.64
N ILE A 39 17.25 29.62 16.08
CA ILE A 39 16.43 29.34 17.26
C ILE A 39 15.56 28.11 16.99
N ALA A 40 14.88 28.02 15.83
CA ALA A 40 14.06 26.85 15.49
C ALA A 40 14.86 25.55 15.55
N SER A 41 16.06 25.54 14.96
CA SER A 41 16.97 24.39 15.00
C SER A 41 17.40 24.03 16.43
N ARG A 42 17.63 25.02 17.30
CA ARG A 42 18.00 24.77 18.71
C ARG A 42 16.83 24.32 19.57
N LEU A 43 15.62 24.77 19.25
CA LEU A 43 14.40 24.26 19.87
C LEU A 43 14.17 22.81 19.48
N GLU A 44 14.44 22.41 18.23
CA GLU A 44 14.37 21.00 17.79
C GLU A 44 15.39 20.16 18.55
N SER A 45 16.65 20.61 18.62
CA SER A 45 17.72 19.83 19.24
C SER A 45 17.53 19.65 20.76
N THR A 46 16.79 20.55 21.41
CA THR A 46 16.41 20.47 22.82
C THR A 46 15.00 19.93 23.05
N SER A 47 14.32 19.49 21.98
CA SER A 47 12.98 18.89 22.02
C SER A 47 13.02 17.41 22.43
N LYS A 48 11.86 16.84 22.70
CA LYS A 48 11.66 15.40 22.95
C LYS A 48 11.00 14.73 21.73
N GLU A 49 11.28 13.44 21.53
CA GLU A 49 10.61 12.64 20.50
C GLU A 49 9.08 12.74 20.63
N GLY A 50 8.38 12.97 19.52
CA GLY A 50 6.92 13.12 19.49
C GLY A 50 6.39 14.47 20.00
N ARG A 51 7.25 15.44 20.33
CA ARG A 51 6.85 16.75 20.87
C ARG A 51 7.23 17.90 19.95
N ILE A 52 6.43 18.96 19.98
CA ILE A 52 6.69 20.23 19.31
C ILE A 52 7.14 21.25 20.36
N HIS A 53 8.39 21.69 20.28
CA HIS A 53 8.99 22.64 21.20
C HIS A 53 9.01 24.04 20.56
N CYS A 54 8.47 25.05 21.24
CA CYS A 54 8.39 26.39 20.70
C CYS A 54 8.84 27.51 21.65
N SER A 55 9.15 28.67 21.07
CA SER A 55 9.44 29.90 21.81
C SER A 55 8.16 30.55 22.34
N LYS A 56 8.29 31.41 23.35
CA LYS A 56 7.16 32.17 23.89
C LYS A 56 6.34 32.90 22.82
N TYR A 57 7.00 33.64 21.94
CA TYR A 57 6.31 34.43 20.92
C TYR A 57 5.46 33.55 19.99
N SER A 58 5.97 32.38 19.61
CA SER A 58 5.22 31.41 18.82
C SER A 58 4.10 30.74 19.58
N ALA A 59 4.30 30.44 20.87
CA ALA A 59 3.25 29.94 21.75
C ALA A 59 2.06 30.92 21.80
N ASP A 60 2.33 32.21 22.01
CA ASP A 60 1.30 33.25 22.07
C ASP A 60 0.51 33.31 20.74
N LEU A 61 1.20 33.23 19.58
CA LEU A 61 0.56 33.18 18.26
C LEU A 61 -0.27 31.91 18.02
N VAL A 62 0.17 30.75 18.52
CA VAL A 62 -0.58 29.50 18.39
C VAL A 62 -1.89 29.57 19.17
N VAL A 63 -1.86 30.12 20.39
CA VAL A 63 -3.07 30.32 21.20
C VAL A 63 -4.06 31.25 20.49
N GLU A 64 -3.56 32.30 19.84
CA GLU A 64 -4.39 33.25 19.10
C GLU A 64 -5.02 32.64 17.83
N GLN A 65 -4.24 31.89 17.05
CA GLN A 65 -4.64 31.42 15.71
C GLN A 65 -5.26 30.02 15.70
N CYS A 66 -4.97 29.21 16.71
CA CYS A 66 -5.36 27.79 16.79
C CYS A 66 -5.77 27.45 18.23
N PRO A 67 -6.94 27.93 18.70
CA PRO A 67 -7.39 27.75 20.09
C PRO A 67 -7.60 26.27 20.47
N ASP A 68 -7.76 25.38 19.49
CA ASP A 68 -7.90 23.93 19.70
C ASP A 68 -6.56 23.24 20.04
N LEU A 69 -5.42 23.94 19.93
CA LEU A 69 -4.12 23.40 20.32
C LEU A 69 -3.76 23.84 21.74
N GLN A 70 -3.36 22.87 22.57
CA GLN A 70 -2.88 23.19 23.91
C GLN A 70 -1.41 23.62 23.87
N VAL A 71 -1.13 24.71 24.56
CA VAL A 71 0.23 25.23 24.73
C VAL A 71 0.59 25.19 26.21
N VAL A 72 1.61 24.39 26.55
CA VAL A 72 2.01 24.12 27.94
C VAL A 72 3.38 24.71 28.19
N TYR A 73 3.52 25.50 29.26
CA TYR A 73 4.82 26.06 29.63
C TYR A 73 5.80 24.94 29.98
N ARG A 74 6.95 24.93 29.30
CA ARG A 74 8.00 23.93 29.52
C ARG A 74 8.99 24.37 30.59
N GLY A 75 9.18 25.68 30.76
CA GLY A 75 10.26 26.24 31.55
C GLY A 75 11.28 27.01 30.71
N LYS A 76 12.31 27.49 31.40
CA LYS A 76 13.45 28.18 30.81
C LYS A 76 14.43 27.19 30.19
N THR A 77 14.80 27.44 28.94
CA THR A 77 15.74 26.63 28.18
C THR A 77 16.92 27.46 27.74
N ASN A 78 18.13 26.96 27.99
CA ASN A 78 19.33 27.64 27.53
C ASN A 78 19.53 27.37 26.03
N ILE A 79 19.23 28.37 25.22
CA ILE A 79 19.46 28.36 23.78
C ILE A 79 20.84 28.97 23.56
N LYS A 80 21.79 28.17 23.05
CA LYS A 80 23.16 28.64 22.74
C LYS A 80 23.07 30.01 22.02
N GLY A 81 23.97 30.95 22.29
CA GLY A 81 23.98 32.27 21.63
C GLY A 81 22.78 33.20 21.88
N LYS A 82 21.73 32.76 22.56
CA LYS A 82 20.59 33.59 23.00
C LYS A 82 20.44 33.62 24.52
N GLY A 83 20.99 32.62 25.22
CA GLY A 83 20.87 32.48 26.67
C GLY A 83 19.58 31.76 27.05
N SER A 84 19.15 31.99 28.29
CA SER A 84 17.94 31.39 28.83
C SER A 84 16.69 32.03 28.23
N MET A 85 15.83 31.22 27.60
CA MET A 85 14.56 31.66 27.02
C MET A 85 13.39 30.87 27.60
N ASP A 86 12.25 31.52 27.78
CA ASP A 86 10.99 30.85 28.10
C ASP A 86 10.47 30.07 26.88
N THR A 87 10.16 28.80 27.12
CA THR A 87 9.78 27.85 26.06
C THR A 87 8.55 27.04 26.45
N TYR A 88 7.88 26.49 25.44
CA TYR A 88 6.57 25.86 25.56
C TYR A 88 6.51 24.59 24.72
N TRP A 89 5.62 23.68 25.10
CA TRP A 89 5.19 22.56 24.29
C TRP A 89 3.88 22.88 23.59
N VAL A 90 3.74 22.46 22.33
CA VAL A 90 2.45 22.46 21.63
C VAL A 90 1.94 21.02 21.54
N ALA A 91 0.72 20.78 22.02
CA ALA A 91 0.08 19.47 22.07
C ALA A 91 -1.35 19.51 21.50
N SER A 92 -1.82 18.37 21.00
CA SER A 92 -3.23 18.16 20.61
C SER A 92 -4.07 17.83 21.84
N LEU A 93 -5.36 18.18 21.84
CA LEU A 93 -6.31 17.89 22.92
C LEU A 93 -6.47 16.39 23.25
N SER A 94 -6.00 15.51 22.37
CA SER A 94 -6.01 14.05 22.56
C SER A 94 -4.78 13.51 23.30
N ASP A 95 -3.87 14.37 23.74
CA ASP A 95 -2.62 13.99 24.39
C ASP A 95 -2.81 14.07 25.92
N ASP A 96 -3.58 13.13 26.46
CA ASP A 96 -3.86 13.01 27.89
C ASP A 96 -2.55 12.87 28.71
N GLY A 97 -2.09 14.01 29.23
CA GLY A 97 -1.91 14.29 30.66
C GLY A 97 -1.17 13.32 31.59
N SER A 98 -0.62 12.19 31.14
CA SER A 98 0.16 11.30 32.00
C SER A 98 1.59 11.82 32.17
N GLU A 99 1.75 12.62 33.22
CA GLU A 99 3.04 12.98 33.79
C GLU A 99 3.86 11.72 34.09
N THR A 100 4.99 11.54 33.39
CA THR A 100 6.12 10.78 33.95
C THR A 100 6.99 11.78 34.68
N SER A 101 6.67 11.97 35.96
CA SER A 101 7.54 12.65 36.92
C SER A 101 8.84 11.86 37.11
N SER A 102 9.87 12.61 37.47
CA SER A 102 11.28 12.27 37.58
C SER A 102 11.62 10.97 38.31
N PHE A 103 12.65 10.31 37.79
CA PHE A 103 13.44 9.22 38.39
C PHE A 103 13.80 9.48 39.87
N ASP A 104 13.49 8.51 40.72
CA ASP A 104 14.41 7.93 41.71
C ASP A 104 13.77 6.67 42.30
N HIS A 105 14.20 5.46 41.90
CA HIS A 105 13.86 4.21 42.58
C HIS A 105 15.00 3.18 42.49
N HIS A 106 15.74 3.05 43.60
CA HIS A 106 16.12 1.74 44.11
C HIS A 106 14.85 1.08 44.67
N GLY A 107 14.22 0.19 43.88
CA GLY A 107 13.01 -0.58 44.21
C GLY A 107 12.67 -1.53 43.06
N PRO A 108 12.00 -2.68 43.31
CA PRO A 108 12.09 -3.86 42.45
C PRO A 108 11.46 -3.62 41.08
N SER A 109 12.16 -4.11 40.05
CA SER A 109 11.83 -3.96 38.64
C SER A 109 10.43 -4.50 38.30
N VAL A 110 9.54 -3.60 37.89
CA VAL A 110 8.32 -3.96 37.15
C VAL A 110 8.74 -4.46 35.75
N PRO A 111 8.18 -5.55 35.21
CA PRO A 111 8.55 -6.05 33.89
C PRO A 111 8.20 -5.01 32.82
N LYS A 112 9.18 -4.63 31.97
CA LYS A 112 8.92 -3.92 30.72
C LYS A 112 8.03 -4.80 29.84
N ALA A 113 6.84 -4.33 29.48
CA ALA A 113 6.05 -4.97 28.42
C ALA A 113 6.91 -5.12 27.16
N GLU A 114 7.06 -6.34 26.64
CA GLU A 114 7.80 -6.60 25.41
C GLU A 114 7.17 -5.83 24.24
N SER A 115 8.00 -5.24 23.38
CA SER A 115 7.48 -4.57 22.20
C SER A 115 6.84 -5.60 21.27
N PRO A 116 5.69 -5.30 20.62
CA PRO A 116 5.01 -6.26 19.74
C PRO A 116 5.97 -6.80 18.69
N THR A 117 5.89 -8.10 18.36
CA THR A 117 6.71 -8.70 17.29
C THR A 117 6.51 -7.96 15.96
N GLU A 118 7.48 -8.06 15.05
CA GLU A 118 7.36 -7.46 13.71
C GLU A 118 6.07 -7.91 12.99
N LYS A 119 5.79 -9.21 13.05
CA LYS A 119 4.58 -9.79 12.45
C LYS A 119 3.31 -9.18 13.07
N ALA A 120 3.24 -9.02 14.39
CA ALA A 120 2.11 -8.37 15.06
C ALA A 120 1.94 -6.90 14.62
N ARG A 121 3.04 -6.15 14.45
CA ARG A 121 2.98 -4.76 13.95
C ARG A 121 2.42 -4.71 12.52
N LEU A 122 2.82 -5.63 11.66
CA LEU A 122 2.31 -5.72 10.29
C LEU A 122 0.83 -6.11 10.27
N ILE A 123 0.40 -7.09 11.09
CA ILE A 123 -1.02 -7.45 11.22
C ILE A 123 -1.84 -6.23 11.63
N ASN A 124 -1.43 -5.54 12.69
CA ASN A 124 -2.15 -4.37 13.19
C ASN A 124 -2.20 -3.23 12.16
N TRP A 125 -1.09 -2.98 11.45
CA TRP A 125 -1.03 -1.94 10.42
C TRP A 125 -1.93 -2.25 9.22
N ASN A 126 -1.90 -3.49 8.70
CA ASN A 126 -2.77 -3.90 7.59
C ASN A 126 -4.25 -3.90 8.01
N THR A 127 -4.56 -4.34 9.24
CA THR A 127 -5.92 -4.29 9.80
C THR A 127 -6.43 -2.85 9.86
N ALA A 128 -5.64 -1.92 10.40
CA ALA A 128 -6.01 -0.52 10.46
C ALA A 128 -6.21 0.10 9.07
N LEU A 129 -5.38 -0.29 8.09
CA LEU A 129 -5.52 0.16 6.71
C LEU A 129 -6.78 -0.38 6.04
N LEU A 130 -7.06 -1.68 6.15
CA LEU A 130 -8.29 -2.26 5.62
C LEU A 130 -9.53 -1.67 6.29
N LYS A 131 -9.48 -1.44 7.62
CA LYS A 131 -10.53 -0.75 8.39
C LYS A 131 -10.82 0.63 7.80
N LYS A 132 -9.79 1.44 7.51
CA LYS A 132 -9.94 2.75 6.86
C LYS A 132 -10.75 2.66 5.56
N TYR A 133 -10.48 1.67 4.70
CA TYR A 133 -11.22 1.49 3.45
C TYR A 133 -12.62 0.90 3.67
N LEU A 134 -12.78 0.00 4.64
CA LEU A 134 -14.08 -0.57 5.02
C LEU A 134 -15.04 0.50 5.55
N CYS A 135 -14.56 1.44 6.38
CA CYS A 135 -15.35 2.61 6.80
C CYS A 135 -15.86 3.43 5.60
N ARG A 136 -15.08 3.54 4.50
CA ARG A 136 -15.52 4.23 3.28
C ARG A 136 -16.64 3.47 2.56
N ILE A 137 -16.58 2.13 2.55
CA ILE A 137 -17.66 1.27 2.06
C ILE A 137 -18.94 1.51 2.86
N VAL A 138 -18.87 1.43 4.19
CA VAL A 138 -20.03 1.64 5.07
C VAL A 138 -20.64 3.04 4.86
N LYS A 139 -19.81 4.09 4.78
CA LYS A 139 -20.26 5.45 4.44
C LYS A 139 -21.00 5.50 3.11
N SER A 140 -20.52 4.81 2.08
CA SER A 140 -21.18 4.74 0.78
C SER A 140 -22.54 4.04 0.87
N TYR A 141 -22.61 2.90 1.57
CA TYR A 141 -23.86 2.14 1.72
C TYR A 141 -24.91 2.84 2.56
N GLN A 142 -24.53 3.64 3.55
CA GLN A 142 -25.47 4.50 4.26
C GLN A 142 -26.20 5.44 3.30
N VAL A 143 -25.52 6.02 2.31
CA VAL A 143 -26.15 6.93 1.32
C VAL A 143 -27.04 6.18 0.34
N VAL A 144 -26.58 5.03 -0.15
CA VAL A 144 -27.32 4.24 -1.15
C VAL A 144 -28.53 3.54 -0.52
N GLY A 145 -28.40 3.03 0.70
CA GLY A 145 -29.46 2.35 1.46
C GLY A 145 -30.61 3.28 1.86
N HIS A 146 -30.34 4.55 2.17
CA HIS A 146 -31.39 5.54 2.43
C HIS A 146 -32.33 5.78 1.23
N ARG A 147 -31.91 5.51 -0.02
CA ARG A 147 -32.81 5.60 -1.19
C ARG A 147 -33.82 4.45 -1.29
N ARG A 148 -33.46 3.24 -0.87
CA ARG A 148 -34.38 2.09 -0.92
C ARG A 148 -35.55 2.22 0.07
N SER A 149 -35.42 3.08 1.07
CA SER A 149 -36.48 3.36 2.05
C SER A 149 -37.38 4.54 1.63
N SER A 150 -36.97 5.38 0.66
CA SER A 150 -37.70 6.58 0.24
C SER A 150 -38.40 6.45 -1.11
N ASP A 151 -38.03 5.49 -1.96
CA ASP A 151 -38.73 5.16 -3.21
C ASP A 151 -39.54 3.86 -2.98
N GLY A 152 -40.86 3.98 -3.04
CA GLY A 152 -41.83 3.03 -2.48
C GLY A 152 -41.80 1.59 -3.02
N CYS A 153 -42.15 0.70 -2.09
CA CYS A 153 -42.87 -0.58 -2.23
C CYS A 153 -42.79 -1.30 -3.60
N ALA A 154 -41.95 -2.31 -3.67
CA ALA A 154 -42.26 -3.53 -4.42
C ALA A 154 -42.06 -4.71 -3.46
N SER A 155 -43.14 -5.47 -3.31
CA SER A 155 -43.37 -6.59 -2.39
C SER A 155 -42.22 -7.59 -2.27
N MET A 156 -41.90 -7.92 -1.01
CA MET A 156 -41.38 -9.24 -0.62
C MET A 156 -42.44 -10.28 -0.97
N ASP A 157 -42.19 -11.10 -1.99
CA ASP A 157 -42.71 -12.46 -2.08
C ASP A 157 -41.98 -13.22 -3.21
N SER A 158 -41.81 -14.54 -3.00
CA SER A 158 -41.08 -15.53 -3.81
C SER A 158 -39.56 -15.63 -3.56
N MET A 159 -39.22 -16.11 -2.37
CA MET A 159 -37.92 -16.71 -2.07
C MET A 159 -38.07 -18.23 -2.23
N ASP A 160 -38.04 -18.68 -3.49
CA ASP A 160 -37.92 -20.09 -3.82
C ASP A 160 -36.47 -20.55 -3.62
N SER A 161 -36.35 -21.79 -3.15
CA SER A 161 -35.17 -22.53 -2.70
C SER A 161 -33.85 -22.21 -3.41
N MET A 162 -32.84 -21.80 -2.63
CA MET A 162 -31.44 -22.05 -3.00
C MET A 162 -31.00 -23.35 -2.33
N ASP A 163 -30.71 -24.31 -3.18
CA ASP A 163 -30.06 -25.58 -2.92
C ASP A 163 -28.80 -25.37 -2.05
N SER A 164 -28.68 -26.19 -1.01
CA SER A 164 -27.60 -26.20 -0.03
C SER A 164 -26.30 -26.82 -0.57
N SER A 165 -26.03 -26.66 -1.86
CA SER A 165 -24.89 -27.27 -2.57
C SER A 165 -24.15 -26.23 -3.41
N ASP A 166 -23.51 -25.28 -2.75
CA ASP A 166 -22.33 -24.60 -3.32
C ASP A 166 -21.10 -24.88 -2.44
N SER A 167 -21.07 -26.10 -1.88
CA SER A 167 -19.80 -26.78 -1.66
C SER A 167 -19.17 -26.96 -3.03
N CYS A 168 -18.15 -26.15 -3.33
CA CYS A 168 -17.13 -26.34 -4.35
C CYS A 168 -17.15 -27.75 -5.00
N SER A 169 -18.06 -27.99 -5.94
CA SER A 169 -17.98 -29.11 -6.86
C SER A 169 -17.35 -28.53 -8.11
N VAL A 170 -16.02 -28.49 -8.08
CA VAL A 170 -15.20 -28.25 -9.26
C VAL A 170 -15.55 -29.35 -10.26
N THR A 171 -16.52 -29.10 -11.14
CA THR A 171 -16.46 -29.71 -12.46
C THR A 171 -15.18 -29.16 -13.08
N GLY A 172 -14.24 -30.05 -13.43
CA GLY A 172 -12.86 -29.70 -13.81
C GLY A 172 -12.68 -28.86 -15.09
N GLU A 173 -13.68 -28.06 -15.49
CA GLU A 173 -13.66 -27.32 -16.74
C GLU A 173 -13.27 -25.84 -16.60
N ARG A 174 -13.56 -25.16 -15.48
CA ARG A 174 -13.36 -23.69 -15.34
C ARG A 174 -12.41 -23.32 -14.20
N THR A 175 -11.44 -22.48 -14.53
CA THR A 175 -10.41 -21.94 -13.62
C THR A 175 -10.71 -20.49 -13.22
N LEU A 176 -10.00 -19.93 -12.23
CA LEU A 176 -10.16 -18.51 -11.87
C LEU A 176 -9.69 -17.59 -13.00
N LEU A 177 -8.72 -18.02 -13.80
CA LEU A 177 -8.28 -17.29 -14.99
C LEU A 177 -9.42 -17.15 -16.02
N ASP A 178 -10.31 -18.14 -16.11
CA ASP A 178 -11.50 -18.11 -16.97
C ASP A 178 -12.62 -17.18 -16.43
N GLU A 179 -12.47 -16.65 -15.21
CA GLU A 179 -13.34 -15.61 -14.64
C GLU A 179 -12.84 -14.19 -14.95
N VAL A 180 -11.60 -14.00 -15.41
CA VAL A 180 -11.05 -12.65 -15.72
C VAL A 180 -11.85 -11.99 -16.82
N THR A 181 -12.32 -10.76 -16.56
CA THR A 181 -13.04 -9.96 -17.56
C THR A 181 -12.16 -8.84 -18.11
N GLU A 182 -12.33 -8.50 -19.39
CA GLU A 182 -11.57 -7.43 -20.04
C GLU A 182 -11.93 -6.03 -19.48
N VAL A 183 -13.19 -5.86 -19.08
CA VAL A 183 -13.77 -4.59 -18.61
C VAL A 183 -14.65 -4.84 -17.39
N ILE A 184 -14.29 -4.25 -16.25
CA ILE A 184 -15.11 -4.26 -15.03
C ILE A 184 -16.02 -3.03 -15.02
N THR A 185 -17.32 -3.26 -14.85
CA THR A 185 -18.28 -2.15 -14.77
C THR A 185 -18.20 -1.45 -13.41
N LEU A 186 -17.89 -0.15 -13.44
CA LEU A 186 -17.90 0.70 -12.25
C LEU A 186 -19.26 1.40 -12.04
N PRO A 187 -19.63 1.70 -10.78
CA PRO A 187 -20.82 2.47 -10.46
C PRO A 187 -20.71 3.89 -11.02
N ARG A 188 -21.86 4.49 -11.33
CA ARG A 188 -21.91 5.89 -11.78
C ARG A 188 -21.51 6.82 -10.63
N PHE A 189 -20.94 7.98 -10.98
CA PHE A 189 -20.65 9.03 -10.02
C PHE A 189 -21.88 9.39 -9.18
N ASN A 190 -21.68 9.45 -7.87
CA ASN A 190 -22.68 9.89 -6.92
C ASN A 190 -22.07 10.93 -5.98
N ALA A 191 -22.40 12.21 -6.21
CA ALA A 191 -21.88 13.33 -5.42
C ALA A 191 -22.14 13.18 -3.91
N ARG A 192 -23.30 12.64 -3.53
CA ARG A 192 -23.66 12.45 -2.10
C ARG A 192 -22.77 11.40 -1.44
N VAL A 193 -22.45 10.32 -2.16
CA VAL A 193 -21.51 9.28 -1.67
C VAL A 193 -20.13 9.88 -1.47
N VAL A 194 -19.61 10.63 -2.45
CA VAL A 194 -18.29 11.26 -2.34
C VAL A 194 -18.23 12.26 -1.19
N GLN A 195 -19.26 13.10 -1.03
CA GLN A 195 -19.37 14.03 0.09
C GLN A 195 -19.41 13.30 1.44
N ARG A 196 -20.17 12.20 1.54
CA ARG A 196 -20.23 11.37 2.74
C ARG A 196 -18.90 10.71 3.06
N ILE A 197 -18.16 10.24 2.07
CA ILE A 197 -16.83 9.65 2.29
C ILE A 197 -15.85 10.70 2.84
N LYS A 198 -15.95 11.95 2.35
CA LYS A 198 -15.08 13.06 2.74
C LYS A 198 -15.47 13.75 4.05
N SER A 199 -16.67 13.49 4.60
CA SER A 199 -17.06 14.12 5.86
C SER A 199 -16.17 13.64 7.01
N ASN A 200 -15.85 14.57 7.91
CA ASN A 200 -14.96 14.33 9.06
C ASN A 200 -15.57 13.45 10.15
N ASP A 201 -16.83 13.04 10.01
CA ASP A 201 -17.49 12.18 10.98
C ASP A 201 -16.89 10.77 10.96
N THR A 202 -16.69 10.21 12.15
CA THR A 202 -16.19 8.86 12.35
C THR A 202 -17.33 7.87 12.15
N VAL A 203 -17.06 6.82 11.36
CA VAL A 203 -17.94 5.65 11.29
C VAL A 203 -17.30 4.57 12.14
N GLU A 204 -17.97 4.24 13.23
CA GLU A 204 -17.61 3.10 14.06
C GLU A 204 -18.15 1.83 13.41
N LEU A 205 -17.28 0.83 13.29
CA LEU A 205 -17.67 -0.50 12.86
C LEU A 205 -18.13 -1.28 14.10
N PRO A 206 -19.07 -2.22 13.97
CA PRO A 206 -19.38 -3.13 15.07
C PRO A 206 -18.13 -3.89 15.51
N ASP A 207 -17.93 -4.06 16.82
CA ASP A 207 -16.77 -4.78 17.38
C ASP A 207 -16.53 -6.12 16.70
N GLN A 208 -17.61 -6.88 16.46
CA GLN A 208 -17.57 -8.15 15.75
C GLN A 208 -16.93 -8.06 14.35
N VAL A 209 -17.19 -6.98 13.61
CA VAL A 209 -16.60 -6.76 12.28
C VAL A 209 -15.12 -6.41 12.39
N GLU A 210 -14.74 -5.63 13.40
CA GLU A 210 -13.34 -5.28 13.66
C GLU A 210 -12.51 -6.50 14.08
N ASP A 211 -13.07 -7.32 14.98
CA ASP A 211 -12.47 -8.57 15.43
C ASP A 211 -12.29 -9.55 14.27
N GLN A 212 -13.34 -9.73 13.45
CA GLN A 212 -13.27 -10.58 12.25
C GLN A 212 -12.25 -10.07 11.24
N LEU A 213 -12.12 -8.74 11.07
CA LEU A 213 -11.11 -8.16 10.18
C LEU A 213 -9.69 -8.41 10.69
N HIS A 214 -9.46 -8.23 12.00
CA HIS A 214 -8.16 -8.53 12.61
C HIS A 214 -7.83 -10.02 12.50
N GLU A 215 -8.79 -10.90 12.81
CA GLU A 215 -8.64 -12.35 12.71
C GLU A 215 -8.35 -12.79 11.27
N LEU A 216 -9.03 -12.21 10.27
CA LEU A 216 -8.76 -12.48 8.85
C LEU A 216 -7.32 -12.14 8.49
N VAL A 217 -6.84 -10.95 8.86
CA VAL A 217 -5.45 -10.52 8.56
C VAL A 217 -4.45 -11.39 9.31
N ALA A 218 -4.73 -11.76 10.56
CA ALA A 218 -3.90 -12.66 11.33
C ALA A 218 -3.81 -14.06 10.68
N ALA A 219 -4.94 -14.62 10.24
CA ALA A 219 -5.01 -15.89 9.55
C ALA A 219 -4.26 -15.85 8.20
N LEU A 220 -4.50 -14.82 7.38
CA LEU A 220 -3.74 -14.59 6.14
C LEU A 220 -2.23 -14.54 6.40
N SER A 221 -1.80 -13.84 7.45
CA SER A 221 -0.38 -13.76 7.80
C SER A 221 0.25 -15.11 8.14
N GLN A 222 -0.53 -16.11 8.56
CA GLN A 222 -0.06 -17.47 8.81
C GLN A 222 -0.01 -18.33 7.55
N MET A 223 -0.76 -17.97 6.51
CA MET A 223 -0.76 -18.67 5.22
C MET A 223 0.45 -18.29 4.35
N TYR A 224 1.13 -17.18 4.66
CA TYR A 224 2.41 -16.85 4.07
C TYR A 224 3.51 -17.78 4.60
N ARG A 225 4.21 -18.45 3.68
CA ARG A 225 5.38 -19.25 4.00
C ARG A 225 6.55 -18.37 4.45
N ASP A 226 7.49 -18.96 5.18
CA ASP A 226 8.68 -18.27 5.67
C ASP A 226 9.75 -18.13 4.56
N ASN A 227 9.39 -17.44 3.48
CA ASN A 227 10.32 -17.14 2.40
C ASN A 227 11.06 -15.81 2.67
N PRO A 228 12.31 -15.65 2.21
CA PRO A 228 13.02 -14.38 2.33
C PRO A 228 12.33 -13.20 1.64
N PHE A 229 11.73 -13.40 0.45
CA PHE A 229 11.07 -12.34 -0.33
C PHE A 229 9.55 -12.48 -0.30
N HIS A 230 8.97 -13.51 -0.94
CA HIS A 230 7.51 -13.71 -1.05
C HIS A 230 6.91 -14.11 0.29
N SER A 231 6.72 -13.11 1.14
CA SER A 231 6.42 -13.21 2.56
C SER A 231 5.33 -12.22 2.95
N PHE A 232 4.77 -12.37 4.15
CA PHE A 232 3.80 -11.39 4.67
C PHE A 232 4.39 -9.97 4.77
N GLN A 233 5.71 -9.86 4.90
CA GLN A 233 6.41 -8.57 4.89
C GLN A 233 6.37 -7.92 3.51
N HIS A 234 6.57 -8.70 2.45
CA HIS A 234 6.45 -8.22 1.07
C HIS A 234 5.00 -7.81 0.77
N ALA A 235 4.03 -8.67 1.07
CA ALA A 235 2.61 -8.34 0.91
C ALA A 235 2.20 -7.04 1.62
N SER A 236 2.70 -6.82 2.85
CA SER A 236 2.49 -5.57 3.58
C SER A 236 3.16 -4.36 2.92
N HIS A 237 4.33 -4.56 2.31
CA HIS A 237 5.04 -3.52 1.55
C HIS A 237 4.29 -3.14 0.26
N VAL A 238 3.78 -4.13 -0.47
CA VAL A 238 2.93 -3.95 -1.66
C VAL A 238 1.66 -3.19 -1.27
N THR A 239 1.00 -3.60 -0.18
CA THR A 239 -0.22 -2.95 0.35
C THR A 239 0.03 -1.47 0.69
N MET A 240 1.17 -1.15 1.32
CA MET A 240 1.58 0.23 1.59
C MET A 240 1.84 1.04 0.31
N SER A 241 2.52 0.45 -0.67
CA SER A 241 2.76 1.13 -1.95
C SER A 241 1.45 1.44 -2.67
N LEU A 242 0.50 0.50 -2.63
CA LEU A 242 -0.81 0.65 -3.25
C LEU A 242 -1.67 1.74 -2.58
N ASP A 243 -1.76 1.77 -1.24
CA ASP A 243 -2.44 2.87 -0.51
C ASP A 243 -1.80 4.22 -0.86
N ARG A 244 -0.47 4.27 -0.98
CA ARG A 244 0.22 5.50 -1.37
C ARG A 244 -0.16 5.91 -2.79
N LEU A 245 -0.16 5.01 -3.77
CA LEU A 245 -0.55 5.32 -5.15
C LEU A 245 -2.02 5.77 -5.25
N LEU A 246 -2.92 5.10 -4.54
CA LEU A 246 -4.35 5.45 -4.51
C LEU A 246 -4.61 6.82 -3.87
N THR A 247 -3.86 7.17 -2.82
CA THR A 247 -3.99 8.48 -2.15
C THR A 247 -3.19 9.59 -2.83
N ALA A 248 -2.18 9.23 -3.63
CA ALA A 248 -1.32 10.15 -4.37
C ALA A 248 -1.94 10.66 -5.69
N VAL A 249 -3.17 10.27 -6.01
CA VAL A 249 -3.94 10.86 -7.11
C VAL A 249 -4.19 12.34 -6.80
N ILE A 250 -3.25 13.18 -7.23
CA ILE A 250 -3.29 14.63 -7.07
C ILE A 250 -4.18 15.21 -8.16
N LEU A 251 -5.16 16.04 -7.74
CA LEU A 251 -5.94 16.90 -8.62
C LEU A 251 -4.98 17.66 -9.57
N PRO A 252 -5.26 17.72 -10.88
CA PRO A 252 -4.56 18.65 -11.77
C PRO A 252 -4.51 20.04 -11.13
N LYS A 253 -3.35 20.71 -11.17
CA LYS A 253 -3.16 22.08 -10.64
C LYS A 253 -4.21 23.07 -11.19
N GLU A 254 -4.82 22.73 -12.31
CA GLU A 254 -5.89 23.44 -13.01
C GLU A 254 -7.23 23.52 -12.23
N LEU A 255 -7.36 22.84 -11.07
CA LEU A 255 -8.57 22.86 -10.25
C LEU A 255 -8.51 23.79 -9.02
N GLU A 256 -7.45 24.57 -8.87
CA GLU A 256 -7.39 25.65 -7.87
C GLU A 256 -8.51 26.69 -8.16
N GLY A 257 -9.43 26.87 -7.20
CA GLY A 257 -10.53 27.85 -7.30
C GLY A 257 -11.88 27.33 -7.84
N VAL A 258 -11.99 26.04 -8.16
CA VAL A 258 -13.26 25.44 -8.64
C VAL A 258 -14.15 25.01 -7.46
N ASP A 259 -15.48 25.09 -7.60
CA ASP A 259 -16.44 24.59 -6.59
C ASP A 259 -16.18 23.11 -6.20
N ALA A 260 -16.44 22.76 -4.94
CA ALA A 260 -16.13 21.43 -4.39
C ALA A 260 -16.83 20.28 -5.14
N GLN A 261 -18.09 20.46 -5.57
CA GLN A 261 -18.82 19.41 -6.28
C GLN A 261 -18.29 19.20 -7.70
N ARG A 262 -17.91 20.29 -8.39
CA ARG A 262 -17.23 20.20 -9.68
C ARG A 262 -15.86 19.54 -9.56
N ARG A 263 -15.09 19.84 -8.51
CA ARG A 263 -13.81 19.18 -8.23
C ARG A 263 -13.98 17.67 -8.04
N ASP A 264 -15.01 17.23 -7.32
CA ASP A 264 -15.28 15.81 -7.07
C ASP A 264 -15.64 15.05 -8.35
N TYR A 265 -16.48 15.64 -9.19
CA TYR A 265 -16.81 15.07 -10.50
C TYR A 265 -15.60 15.04 -11.43
N THR A 266 -14.81 16.12 -11.49
CA THR A 266 -13.60 16.14 -12.31
C THR A 266 -12.59 15.10 -11.83
N LEU A 267 -12.43 14.90 -10.52
CA LEU A 267 -11.55 13.86 -9.99
C LEU A 267 -12.08 12.45 -10.31
N HIS A 268 -13.40 12.24 -10.26
CA HIS A 268 -14.02 10.99 -10.70
C HIS A 268 -13.65 10.68 -12.16
N GLU A 269 -13.88 11.62 -13.07
CA GLU A 269 -13.56 11.46 -14.50
C GLU A 269 -12.06 11.25 -14.72
N TYR A 270 -11.21 12.04 -14.05
CA TYR A 270 -9.76 11.97 -14.17
C TYR A 270 -9.18 10.61 -13.72
N THR A 271 -9.84 9.98 -12.75
CA THR A 271 -9.43 8.67 -12.21
C THR A 271 -10.23 7.51 -12.79
N TYR A 272 -11.03 7.77 -13.83
CA TYR A 272 -11.93 6.78 -14.43
C TYR A 272 -12.87 6.10 -13.42
N GLY A 273 -13.23 6.82 -12.34
CA GLY A 273 -14.11 6.36 -11.27
C GLY A 273 -13.42 5.77 -10.04
N LEU A 274 -12.12 5.43 -10.12
CA LEU A 274 -11.38 4.78 -9.05
C LEU A 274 -11.35 5.60 -7.74
N SER A 275 -11.30 6.94 -7.82
CA SER A 275 -11.30 7.79 -6.62
C SER A 275 -12.62 7.78 -5.83
N SER A 276 -13.72 7.44 -6.50
CA SER A 276 -15.09 7.59 -5.98
C SER A 276 -15.79 6.28 -5.62
N ASP A 277 -15.18 5.12 -5.89
CA ASP A 277 -15.76 3.80 -5.67
C ASP A 277 -15.03 3.06 -4.52
N PRO A 278 -15.58 3.09 -3.29
CA PRO A 278 -14.94 2.48 -2.13
C PRO A 278 -14.73 0.98 -2.22
N LEU A 279 -15.64 0.24 -2.88
CA LEU A 279 -15.51 -1.21 -2.98
C LEU A 279 -14.32 -1.57 -3.88
N THR A 280 -14.13 -0.87 -5.00
CA THR A 280 -12.94 -1.04 -5.84
C THR A 280 -11.67 -0.72 -5.08
N GLN A 281 -11.64 0.38 -4.32
CA GLN A 281 -10.48 0.76 -3.52
C GLN A 281 -10.14 -0.26 -2.43
N PHE A 282 -11.15 -0.81 -1.75
CA PHE A 282 -10.95 -1.88 -0.78
C PHE A 282 -10.47 -3.15 -1.46
N ALA A 283 -11.08 -3.54 -2.59
CA ALA A 283 -10.72 -4.75 -3.33
C ALA A 283 -9.27 -4.76 -3.78
N VAL A 284 -8.75 -3.63 -4.28
CA VAL A 284 -7.35 -3.55 -4.72
C VAL A 284 -6.37 -3.60 -3.55
N ILE A 285 -6.70 -2.97 -2.41
CA ILE A 285 -5.88 -3.02 -1.18
C ILE A 285 -5.89 -4.43 -0.60
N PHE A 286 -7.05 -5.07 -0.56
CA PHE A 286 -7.18 -6.47 -0.16
C PHE A 286 -6.38 -7.39 -1.09
N SER A 287 -6.46 -7.18 -2.41
CA SER A 287 -5.69 -7.92 -3.42
C SER A 287 -4.18 -7.82 -3.19
N ALA A 288 -3.67 -6.62 -2.87
CA ALA A 288 -2.26 -6.43 -2.53
C ALA A 288 -1.83 -7.23 -1.29
N LEU A 289 -2.70 -7.36 -0.28
CA LEU A 289 -2.41 -8.14 0.92
C LEU A 289 -2.41 -9.64 0.67
N ILE A 290 -3.20 -10.12 -0.31
CA ILE A 290 -3.36 -11.54 -0.55
C ILE A 290 -2.57 -12.08 -1.74
N HIS A 291 -2.03 -11.25 -2.65
CA HIS A 291 -1.56 -11.69 -3.97
C HIS A 291 -0.55 -12.86 -3.95
N ASP A 292 0.24 -12.99 -2.88
CA ASP A 292 1.28 -14.00 -2.68
C ASP A 292 0.97 -15.04 -1.58
N VAL A 293 -0.28 -15.20 -1.18
CA VAL A 293 -0.67 -16.21 -0.18
C VAL A 293 -0.21 -17.61 -0.63
N ASP A 294 0.40 -18.36 0.28
CA ASP A 294 0.97 -19.69 0.05
C ASP A 294 2.08 -19.77 -1.03
N HIS A 295 2.74 -18.65 -1.36
CA HIS A 295 3.80 -18.65 -2.37
C HIS A 295 4.97 -19.60 -1.99
N PRO A 296 5.41 -20.50 -2.89
CA PRO A 296 6.38 -21.57 -2.58
C PRO A 296 7.85 -21.15 -2.64
N GLY A 297 8.12 -19.87 -2.90
CA GLY A 297 9.47 -19.32 -3.11
C GLY A 297 10.12 -19.75 -4.42
N VAL A 298 9.31 -20.15 -5.41
CA VAL A 298 9.78 -20.58 -6.74
C VAL A 298 8.83 -20.05 -7.83
N PRO A 299 9.34 -19.79 -9.04
CA PRO A 299 8.50 -19.31 -10.14
C PRO A 299 7.51 -20.38 -10.61
N ASN A 300 6.44 -19.96 -11.29
CA ASN A 300 5.41 -20.83 -11.86
C ASN A 300 6.00 -22.01 -12.67
N VAL A 301 7.08 -21.78 -13.44
CA VAL A 301 7.77 -22.84 -14.23
C VAL A 301 8.29 -23.98 -13.35
N THR A 302 8.80 -23.67 -12.16
CA THR A 302 9.28 -24.69 -11.20
C THR A 302 8.10 -25.28 -10.43
N LEU A 303 7.15 -24.45 -9.99
CA LEU A 303 5.93 -24.89 -9.28
C LEU A 303 5.16 -25.95 -10.09
N ILE A 304 5.02 -25.75 -11.40
CA ILE A 304 4.35 -26.69 -12.32
C ILE A 304 5.05 -28.05 -12.35
N LYS A 305 6.39 -28.06 -12.30
CA LYS A 305 7.18 -29.31 -12.29
C LYS A 305 7.04 -30.05 -10.95
N GLU A 306 6.97 -29.32 -9.84
CA GLU A 306 6.96 -29.88 -8.49
C GLU A 306 5.57 -30.33 -8.02
N HIS A 307 4.50 -29.68 -8.48
CA HIS A 307 3.13 -29.88 -7.99
C HIS A 307 2.16 -30.20 -9.12
N SER A 308 2.16 -31.46 -9.56
CA SER A 308 1.35 -31.93 -10.70
C SER A 308 -0.16 -31.74 -10.52
N GLU A 309 -0.70 -31.91 -9.31
CA GLU A 309 -2.13 -31.74 -9.03
C GLU A 309 -2.56 -30.27 -9.19
N LEU A 310 -1.81 -29.35 -8.58
CA LEU A 310 -2.07 -27.91 -8.66
C LEU A 310 -1.89 -27.38 -10.09
N ALA A 311 -0.85 -27.86 -10.77
CA ALA A 311 -0.56 -27.55 -12.16
C ALA A 311 -1.70 -28.01 -13.09
N SER A 312 -2.23 -29.23 -12.87
CA SER A 312 -3.38 -29.75 -13.60
C SER A 312 -4.65 -28.95 -13.30
N LEU A 313 -4.89 -28.58 -12.04
CA LEU A 313 -6.05 -27.81 -11.61
C LEU A 313 -6.10 -26.44 -12.31
N TYR A 314 -4.96 -25.77 -12.43
CA TYR A 314 -4.84 -24.44 -13.03
C TYR A 314 -4.33 -24.44 -14.47
N LYS A 315 -4.35 -25.61 -15.15
CA LYS A 315 -3.98 -25.76 -16.56
C LYS A 315 -2.61 -25.15 -16.90
N ASN A 316 -1.65 -25.25 -15.98
CA ASN A 316 -0.28 -24.71 -16.08
C ASN A 316 -0.18 -23.18 -16.29
N LYS A 317 -1.23 -22.40 -15.99
CA LYS A 317 -1.25 -20.94 -16.18
C LYS A 317 -1.47 -20.22 -14.85
N SER A 318 -0.65 -19.21 -14.55
CA SER A 318 -0.74 -18.37 -13.34
C SER A 318 -1.05 -19.17 -12.07
N VAL A 319 -0.33 -20.29 -11.88
CA VAL A 319 -0.66 -21.33 -10.89
C VAL A 319 -0.58 -20.75 -9.47
N ALA A 320 0.47 -20.00 -9.17
CA ALA A 320 0.66 -19.35 -7.87
C ALA A 320 -0.43 -18.28 -7.60
N GLU A 321 -0.72 -17.44 -8.58
CA GLU A 321 -1.68 -16.35 -8.46
C GLU A 321 -3.11 -16.88 -8.30
N GLN A 322 -3.48 -17.93 -9.04
CA GLN A 322 -4.78 -18.59 -8.89
C GLN A 322 -4.91 -19.30 -7.53
N ASN A 323 -3.87 -20.01 -7.08
CA ASN A 323 -3.87 -20.67 -5.77
C ASN A 323 -4.05 -19.65 -4.63
N SER A 324 -3.32 -18.55 -4.71
CA SER A 324 -3.37 -17.43 -3.77
C SER A 324 -4.79 -16.86 -3.62
N VAL A 325 -5.47 -16.56 -4.74
CA VAL A 325 -6.88 -16.10 -4.71
C VAL A 325 -7.79 -17.18 -4.15
N ALA A 326 -7.65 -18.44 -4.58
CA ALA A 326 -8.52 -19.53 -4.15
C ALA A 326 -8.48 -19.72 -2.62
N LEU A 327 -7.27 -19.77 -2.05
CA LEU A 327 -7.07 -19.95 -0.62
C LEU A 327 -7.56 -18.75 0.19
N ALA A 328 -7.21 -17.53 -0.22
CA ALA A 328 -7.66 -16.31 0.47
C ALA A 328 -9.18 -16.13 0.40
N TRP A 329 -9.79 -16.46 -0.74
CA TRP A 329 -11.24 -16.40 -0.91
C TRP A 329 -11.96 -17.45 -0.06
N GLN A 330 -11.46 -18.70 -0.07
CA GLN A 330 -11.98 -19.77 0.78
C GLN A 330 -11.92 -19.39 2.26
N LEU A 331 -10.83 -18.76 2.71
CA LEU A 331 -10.71 -18.25 4.08
C LEU A 331 -11.77 -17.18 4.35
N LEU A 332 -11.87 -16.15 3.51
CA LEU A 332 -12.78 -15.03 3.69
C LEU A 332 -14.24 -15.47 3.77
N THR A 333 -14.66 -16.47 2.98
CA THR A 333 -16.05 -16.93 2.92
C THR A 333 -16.42 -17.93 4.02
N GLN A 334 -15.55 -18.19 5.00
CA GLN A 334 -15.91 -19.04 6.14
C GLN A 334 -16.99 -18.38 7.01
N PRO A 335 -17.90 -19.16 7.64
CA PRO A 335 -18.99 -18.61 8.47
C PRO A 335 -18.52 -17.65 9.58
N ARG A 336 -17.31 -17.87 10.12
CA ARG A 336 -16.73 -16.99 11.15
C ARG A 336 -16.47 -15.55 10.68
N PHE A 337 -16.44 -15.28 9.36
CA PHE A 337 -16.24 -13.95 8.79
C PHE A 337 -17.52 -13.42 8.11
N GLU A 338 -18.69 -13.97 8.41
CA GLU A 338 -19.97 -13.60 7.77
C GLU A 338 -20.31 -12.11 7.96
N SER A 339 -20.10 -11.57 9.17
CA SER A 339 -20.39 -10.16 9.48
C SER A 339 -19.48 -9.21 8.69
N LEU A 340 -18.20 -9.56 8.58
CA LEU A 340 -17.23 -8.83 7.77
C LEU A 340 -17.59 -8.90 6.28
N CYS A 341 -17.88 -10.08 5.75
CA CYS A 341 -18.28 -10.26 4.35
C CYS A 341 -19.54 -9.45 4.01
N SER A 342 -20.55 -9.50 4.89
CA SER A 342 -21.79 -8.73 4.72
C SER A 342 -21.55 -7.22 4.80
N THR A 343 -20.52 -6.79 5.55
CA THR A 343 -20.13 -5.37 5.61
C THR A 343 -19.38 -4.92 4.35
N ILE A 344 -18.51 -5.78 3.79
CA ILE A 344 -17.77 -5.50 2.56
C ILE A 344 -18.71 -5.44 1.36
N ALA A 345 -19.59 -6.43 1.22
CA ALA A 345 -20.46 -6.61 0.06
C ALA A 345 -21.81 -7.24 0.48
N PRO A 346 -22.81 -6.42 0.88
CA PRO A 346 -24.05 -6.91 1.47
C PRO A 346 -25.00 -7.59 0.49
N THR A 347 -24.85 -7.37 -0.82
CA THR A 347 -25.70 -7.99 -1.84
C THR A 347 -24.93 -8.99 -2.70
N LYS A 348 -25.63 -9.98 -3.27
CA LYS A 348 -25.04 -10.95 -4.21
C LYS A 348 -24.31 -10.27 -5.39
N SER A 349 -24.87 -9.17 -5.90
CA SER A 349 -24.25 -8.40 -7.00
C SER A 349 -22.95 -7.72 -6.58
N GLU A 350 -22.89 -7.18 -5.35
CA GLU A 350 -21.67 -6.58 -4.82
C GLU A 350 -20.62 -7.63 -4.49
N MET A 351 -21.02 -8.80 -3.98
CA MET A 351 -20.12 -9.90 -3.72
C MET A 351 -19.50 -10.43 -5.02
N ALA A 352 -20.31 -10.59 -6.07
CA ALA A 352 -19.82 -10.96 -7.40
C ALA A 352 -18.84 -9.90 -7.96
N ARG A 353 -19.15 -8.61 -7.79
CA ARG A 353 -18.27 -7.51 -8.21
C ARG A 353 -16.97 -7.48 -7.41
N PHE A 354 -17.04 -7.67 -6.10
CA PHE A 354 -15.89 -7.74 -5.22
C PHE A 354 -14.97 -8.90 -5.62
N ARG A 355 -15.54 -10.08 -5.89
CA ARG A 355 -14.80 -11.24 -6.41
C ARG A 355 -14.11 -10.91 -7.74
N GLN A 356 -14.84 -10.33 -8.68
CA GLN A 356 -14.29 -9.96 -9.99
C GLN A 356 -13.11 -8.99 -9.86
N LEU A 357 -13.24 -7.96 -9.02
CA LEU A 357 -12.18 -6.99 -8.74
C LEU A 357 -10.93 -7.67 -8.18
N VAL A 358 -11.11 -8.60 -7.22
CA VAL A 358 -10.00 -9.34 -6.62
C VAL A 358 -9.32 -10.26 -7.64
N ILE A 359 -10.07 -11.04 -8.40
CA ILE A 359 -9.54 -11.95 -9.43
C ILE A 359 -8.74 -11.18 -10.49
N ASN A 360 -9.32 -10.12 -11.06
CA ASN A 360 -8.63 -9.30 -12.06
C ASN A 360 -7.36 -8.65 -11.53
N THR A 361 -7.38 -8.18 -10.28
CA THR A 361 -6.24 -7.50 -9.68
C THR A 361 -5.11 -8.48 -9.38
N VAL A 362 -5.39 -9.60 -8.71
CA VAL A 362 -4.32 -10.56 -8.36
C VAL A 362 -3.77 -11.24 -9.61
N LEU A 363 -4.59 -11.68 -10.57
CA LEU A 363 -4.06 -12.31 -11.79
C LEU A 363 -3.27 -11.36 -12.70
N ALA A 364 -3.35 -10.04 -12.47
CA ALA A 364 -2.49 -9.09 -13.15
C ALA A 364 -1.03 -9.09 -12.64
N THR A 365 -0.72 -9.73 -11.51
CA THR A 365 0.65 -9.82 -10.98
C THR A 365 1.51 -10.86 -11.72
N ASP A 366 0.92 -11.80 -12.45
CA ASP A 366 1.68 -12.71 -13.33
C ASP A 366 2.23 -11.93 -14.53
N ILE A 367 3.45 -11.42 -14.40
CA ILE A 367 4.12 -10.61 -15.42
C ILE A 367 5.07 -11.43 -16.31
N VAL A 368 5.29 -12.70 -15.95
CA VAL A 368 6.25 -13.59 -16.62
C VAL A 368 5.59 -14.34 -17.76
N ASP A 369 4.29 -14.67 -17.65
CA ASP A 369 3.54 -15.25 -18.76
C ASP A 369 3.49 -14.29 -19.95
N LYS A 370 4.07 -14.76 -21.07
CA LYS A 370 4.22 -13.97 -22.29
C LYS A 370 2.87 -13.67 -22.95
N GLU A 371 1.94 -14.64 -22.97
CA GLU A 371 0.62 -14.45 -23.59
C GLU A 371 -0.19 -13.41 -22.80
N LEU A 372 -0.16 -13.47 -21.47
CA LEU A 372 -0.82 -12.48 -20.61
C LEU A 372 -0.17 -11.11 -20.72
N LYS A 373 1.17 -11.04 -20.83
CA LYS A 373 1.89 -9.78 -21.06
C LYS A 373 1.49 -9.15 -22.40
N ASP A 374 1.46 -9.94 -23.47
CA ASP A 374 1.09 -9.45 -24.81
C ASP A 374 -0.36 -8.99 -24.84
N LEU A 375 -1.29 -9.75 -24.23
CA LEU A 375 -2.70 -9.37 -24.09
C LEU A 375 -2.88 -8.03 -23.36
N ARG A 376 -2.16 -7.81 -22.24
CA ARG A 376 -2.21 -6.55 -21.49
C ARG A 376 -1.64 -5.38 -22.28
N ASN A 377 -0.57 -5.59 -23.05
CA ASN A 377 -0.03 -4.56 -23.93
C ASN A 377 -1.03 -4.18 -25.02
N THR A 378 -1.70 -5.15 -25.65
CA THR A 378 -2.78 -4.87 -26.60
C THR A 378 -3.93 -4.09 -25.96
N ARG A 379 -4.37 -4.49 -24.76
CA ARG A 379 -5.43 -3.78 -24.01
C ARG A 379 -5.03 -2.34 -23.68
N TRP A 380 -3.78 -2.11 -23.31
CA TRP A 380 -3.22 -0.77 -23.09
C TRP A 380 -3.34 0.11 -24.33
N GLU A 381 -2.86 -0.37 -25.48
CA GLU A 381 -2.93 0.37 -26.75
C GLU A 381 -4.38 0.70 -27.13
N VAL A 382 -5.31 -0.25 -26.97
CA VAL A 382 -6.74 0.00 -27.24
C VAL A 382 -7.33 1.08 -26.33
N ALA A 383 -6.91 1.12 -25.06
CA ALA A 383 -7.46 2.07 -24.09
C ALA A 383 -6.85 3.48 -24.20
N PHE A 384 -5.57 3.59 -24.53
CA PHE A 384 -4.83 4.86 -24.46
C PHE A 384 -4.36 5.42 -25.81
N SER A 385 -4.53 4.69 -26.93
CA SER A 385 -4.29 5.25 -28.28
C SER A 385 -5.46 6.13 -28.75
N GLU A 386 -5.17 7.10 -29.61
CA GLU A 386 -6.15 8.06 -30.16
C GLU A 386 -7.30 7.39 -30.95
N LYS A 387 -7.15 6.13 -31.36
CA LYS A 387 -8.15 5.45 -32.19
C LYS A 387 -9.23 4.70 -31.40
N GLY A 388 -9.01 4.40 -30.12
CA GLY A 388 -9.93 3.60 -29.31
C GLY A 388 -10.40 2.31 -29.99
N ARG A 389 -11.44 1.67 -29.44
CA ARG A 389 -12.29 0.74 -30.21
C ARG A 389 -13.46 1.55 -30.76
N LEU A 390 -13.67 1.53 -32.08
CA LEU A 390 -14.73 2.31 -32.75
C LEU A 390 -16.14 2.01 -32.22
N ASP A 391 -16.35 0.82 -31.64
CA ASP A 391 -17.65 0.34 -31.16
C ASP A 391 -17.86 0.52 -29.64
N ASP A 392 -16.85 0.95 -28.87
CA ASP A 392 -16.98 1.09 -27.41
C ASP A 392 -17.91 2.27 -27.06
N SER A 393 -18.91 2.04 -26.20
CA SER A 393 -19.64 3.16 -25.59
C SER A 393 -18.69 4.02 -24.74
N PRO A 394 -18.95 5.33 -24.56
CA PRO A 394 -18.09 6.17 -23.72
C PRO A 394 -17.88 5.62 -22.30
N ARG A 395 -18.91 4.97 -21.75
CA ARG A 395 -18.86 4.33 -20.43
C ARG A 395 -17.98 3.08 -20.42
N GLU A 396 -18.09 2.25 -21.44
CA GLU A 396 -17.27 1.05 -21.58
C GLU A 396 -15.78 1.43 -21.74
N HIS A 397 -15.51 2.48 -22.51
CA HIS A 397 -14.16 3.03 -22.65
C HIS A 397 -13.57 3.51 -21.32
N ILE A 398 -14.37 4.20 -20.48
CA ILE A 398 -13.95 4.62 -19.13
C ILE A 398 -13.71 3.40 -18.23
N ASN A 399 -14.64 2.44 -18.21
CA ASN A 399 -14.51 1.22 -17.41
C ASN A 399 -13.27 0.40 -17.83
N ARG A 400 -12.96 0.35 -19.12
CA ARG A 400 -11.75 -0.29 -19.67
C ARG A 400 -10.49 0.38 -19.14
N LYS A 401 -10.42 1.72 -19.22
CA LYS A 401 -9.32 2.51 -18.65
C LYS A 401 -9.17 2.27 -17.15
N ALA A 402 -10.27 2.27 -16.40
CA ALA A 402 -10.25 2.01 -14.97
C ALA A 402 -9.72 0.61 -14.62
N THR A 403 -10.18 -0.41 -15.36
CA THR A 403 -9.71 -1.80 -15.20
C THR A 403 -8.22 -1.90 -15.45
N ILE A 404 -7.72 -1.29 -16.53
CA ILE A 404 -6.29 -1.31 -16.87
C ILE A 404 -5.46 -0.54 -15.83
N VAL A 405 -5.92 0.64 -15.38
CA VAL A 405 -5.22 1.41 -14.35
C VAL A 405 -5.13 0.63 -13.03
N MET A 406 -6.20 -0.09 -12.67
CA MET A 406 -6.21 -0.98 -11.50
C MET A 406 -5.18 -2.10 -11.61
N GLU A 407 -5.06 -2.74 -12.77
CA GLU A 407 -4.05 -3.78 -13.03
C GLU A 407 -2.62 -3.19 -12.95
N HIS A 408 -2.40 -1.98 -13.47
CA HIS A 408 -1.09 -1.32 -13.39
C HIS A 408 -0.75 -0.84 -11.97
N LEU A 409 -1.76 -0.50 -11.15
CA LEU A 409 -1.57 -0.12 -9.75
C LEU A 409 -0.93 -1.24 -8.93
N ILE A 410 -1.47 -2.46 -9.05
CA ILE A 410 -0.92 -3.61 -8.33
C ILE A 410 0.45 -4.02 -8.89
N GLN A 411 0.64 -4.03 -10.21
CA GLN A 411 1.93 -4.32 -10.84
C GLN A 411 3.01 -3.34 -10.38
N ALA A 412 2.72 -2.04 -10.35
CA ALA A 412 3.64 -1.02 -9.86
C ALA A 412 3.92 -1.15 -8.37
N SER A 413 2.93 -1.57 -7.59
CA SER A 413 3.06 -1.74 -6.14
C SER A 413 3.89 -2.96 -5.77
N ASP A 414 3.74 -4.04 -6.52
CA ASP A 414 4.46 -5.30 -6.33
C ASP A 414 5.97 -5.09 -6.50
N VAL A 415 6.36 -4.40 -7.58
CA VAL A 415 7.77 -4.10 -7.85
C VAL A 415 8.23 -2.74 -7.31
N ALA A 416 7.46 -2.11 -6.41
CA ALA A 416 7.70 -0.73 -5.97
C ALA A 416 9.08 -0.50 -5.35
N HIS A 417 9.66 -1.54 -4.73
CA HIS A 417 10.98 -1.48 -4.12
C HIS A 417 12.08 -1.08 -5.13
N THR A 418 11.94 -1.44 -6.41
CA THR A 418 12.86 -1.05 -7.49
C THR A 418 12.80 0.44 -7.84
N MET A 419 11.71 1.10 -7.49
CA MET A 419 11.44 2.51 -7.76
C MET A 419 11.45 3.37 -6.48
N GLN A 420 12.00 2.84 -5.39
CA GLN A 420 12.20 3.53 -4.11
C GLN A 420 13.68 3.85 -3.90
N HIS A 421 14.04 4.49 -2.78
CA HIS A 421 15.44 4.80 -2.48
C HIS A 421 16.31 3.52 -2.49
N TRP A 422 17.54 3.63 -3.00
CA TRP A 422 18.56 2.56 -3.05
C TRP A 422 18.59 1.59 -1.88
N HIS A 423 18.50 2.06 -0.62
CA HIS A 423 18.57 1.18 0.54
C HIS A 423 17.36 0.24 0.65
N ILE A 424 16.19 0.65 0.17
CA ILE A 424 15.00 -0.20 0.09
C ILE A 424 15.13 -1.16 -1.09
N TYR A 425 15.52 -0.66 -2.26
CA TYR A 425 15.79 -1.51 -3.43
C TYR A 425 16.79 -2.63 -3.09
N ARG A 426 17.95 -2.28 -2.51
CA ARG A 426 18.98 -3.25 -2.12
C ARG A 426 18.47 -4.26 -1.09
N LYS A 427 17.70 -3.83 -0.08
CA LYS A 427 17.12 -4.72 0.93
C LYS A 427 16.24 -5.79 0.29
N TRP A 428 15.34 -5.38 -0.61
CA TRP A 428 14.39 -6.30 -1.24
C TRP A 428 15.04 -7.14 -2.34
N ASN A 429 15.96 -6.56 -3.12
CA ASN A 429 16.75 -7.30 -4.10
C ASN A 429 17.58 -8.41 -3.43
N GLU A 430 18.20 -8.12 -2.27
CA GLU A 430 18.95 -9.11 -1.49
C GLU A 430 18.07 -10.25 -0.99
N ARG A 431 16.86 -9.94 -0.52
CA ARG A 431 15.88 -10.97 -0.13
C ARG A 431 15.42 -11.82 -1.30
N PHE A 432 15.17 -11.21 -2.46
CA PHE A 432 14.78 -11.96 -3.65
C PHE A 432 15.91 -12.86 -4.16
N PHE A 433 17.14 -12.36 -4.11
CA PHE A 433 18.34 -13.14 -4.41
C PHE A 433 18.48 -14.33 -3.44
N GLU A 434 18.33 -14.09 -2.14
CA GLU A 434 18.41 -15.14 -1.11
C GLU A 434 17.39 -16.24 -1.37
N GLU A 435 16.13 -15.89 -1.63
CA GLU A 435 15.09 -16.88 -1.95
C GLU A 435 15.42 -17.72 -3.20
N CYS A 436 15.87 -17.07 -4.28
CA CYS A 436 16.29 -17.77 -5.50
C CYS A 436 17.51 -18.68 -5.24
N TYR A 437 18.47 -18.22 -4.44
CA TYR A 437 19.69 -18.96 -4.14
C TYR A 437 19.41 -20.15 -3.22
N GLU A 438 18.53 -20.01 -2.24
CA GLU A 438 18.06 -21.11 -1.39
C GLU A 438 17.36 -22.20 -2.21
N SER A 439 16.50 -21.81 -3.17
CA SER A 439 15.89 -22.72 -4.13
C SER A 439 16.92 -23.48 -4.98
N TYR A 440 17.96 -22.80 -5.45
CA TYR A 440 19.08 -23.42 -6.16
C TYR A 440 19.86 -24.41 -5.28
N LEU A 441 20.23 -24.01 -4.05
CA LEU A 441 20.94 -24.89 -3.11
C LEU A 441 20.12 -26.13 -2.73
N ALA A 442 18.79 -26.01 -2.70
CA ALA A 442 17.86 -27.12 -2.48
C ALA A 442 17.67 -28.02 -3.71
N GLY A 443 18.27 -27.68 -4.86
CA GLY A 443 18.13 -28.43 -6.11
C GLY A 443 16.79 -28.22 -6.83
N ARG A 444 15.99 -27.22 -6.42
CA ARG A 444 14.70 -26.87 -7.04
C ARG A 444 14.87 -26.00 -8.28
N SER A 445 15.95 -25.22 -8.34
CA SER A 445 16.38 -24.45 -9.52
C SER A 445 17.62 -25.09 -10.15
N GLU A 446 17.63 -25.24 -11.47
CA GLU A 446 18.78 -25.76 -12.23
C GLU A 446 19.91 -24.72 -12.38
N LYS A 447 19.60 -23.43 -12.27
CA LYS A 447 20.53 -22.33 -12.55
C LYS A 447 20.95 -21.63 -11.25
N ASP A 448 22.25 -21.42 -11.10
CA ASP A 448 22.80 -20.57 -10.05
C ASP A 448 22.41 -19.10 -10.35
N PRO A 449 21.61 -18.44 -9.49
CA PRO A 449 21.17 -17.09 -9.77
C PRO A 449 22.33 -16.08 -9.76
N SER A 450 23.46 -16.37 -9.10
CA SER A 450 24.61 -15.46 -9.01
C SER A 450 25.31 -15.19 -10.36
N GLU A 451 25.24 -16.13 -11.31
CA GLU A 451 25.86 -15.98 -12.63
C GLU A 451 25.12 -14.95 -13.50
N GLY A 452 23.81 -14.86 -13.34
CA GLY A 452 22.92 -14.03 -14.16
C GLY A 452 22.47 -12.73 -13.50
N TRP A 453 22.47 -12.64 -12.16
CA TRP A 453 21.75 -11.61 -11.40
C TRP A 453 22.08 -10.17 -11.83
N TYR A 454 23.37 -9.86 -11.98
CA TYR A 454 23.80 -8.51 -12.36
C TYR A 454 23.20 -8.06 -13.70
N LYS A 455 23.27 -8.90 -14.73
CA LYS A 455 22.72 -8.59 -16.06
C LYS A 455 21.20 -8.68 -16.06
N GLY A 456 20.64 -9.63 -15.31
CA GLY A 456 19.20 -9.82 -15.13
C GLY A 456 18.53 -8.56 -14.59
N GLU A 457 19.07 -7.99 -13.51
CA GLU A 457 18.54 -6.75 -12.92
C GLU A 457 18.62 -5.56 -13.87
N LEU A 458 19.72 -5.39 -14.61
CA LEU A 458 19.80 -4.33 -15.64
C LEU A 458 18.70 -4.52 -16.71
N GLY A 459 18.51 -5.75 -17.18
CA GLY A 459 17.44 -6.08 -18.11
C GLY A 459 16.06 -5.87 -17.50
N PHE A 460 15.87 -6.14 -16.21
CA PHE A 460 14.60 -5.91 -15.52
C PHE A 460 14.25 -4.42 -15.48
N PHE A 461 15.22 -3.55 -15.18
CA PHE A 461 15.00 -2.11 -15.28
C PHE A 461 14.67 -1.67 -16.71
N ASP A 462 15.47 -2.12 -17.68
CA ASP A 462 15.40 -1.64 -19.06
C ASP A 462 14.13 -2.13 -19.79
N PHE A 463 13.73 -3.39 -19.58
CA PHE A 463 12.64 -4.03 -20.33
C PHE A 463 11.32 -4.14 -19.55
N TYR A 464 11.30 -3.84 -18.25
CA TYR A 464 10.08 -3.90 -17.45
C TYR A 464 9.83 -2.63 -16.62
N ILE A 465 10.75 -2.21 -15.75
CA ILE A 465 10.52 -1.08 -14.84
C ILE A 465 10.35 0.24 -15.60
N PHE A 466 11.22 0.57 -16.56
CA PHE A 466 11.08 1.81 -17.32
C PHE A 466 9.78 1.84 -18.15
N PRO A 467 9.42 0.81 -18.93
CA PRO A 467 8.11 0.73 -19.57
C PRO A 467 6.94 0.91 -18.59
N LEU A 468 6.99 0.28 -17.42
CA LEU A 468 5.94 0.39 -16.40
C LEU A 468 5.81 1.82 -15.86
N THR A 469 6.93 2.48 -15.51
CA THR A 469 6.91 3.88 -15.05
C THR A 469 6.41 4.85 -16.13
N LEU A 470 6.67 4.56 -17.41
CA LEU A 470 6.16 5.35 -18.52
C LEU A 470 4.64 5.20 -18.61
N LYS A 471 4.10 3.98 -18.52
CA LYS A 471 2.64 3.75 -18.45
C LYS A 471 2.00 4.46 -17.26
N LEU A 472 2.61 4.43 -16.08
CA LEU A 472 2.13 5.19 -14.91
C LEU A 472 2.10 6.71 -15.17
N LYS A 473 3.01 7.23 -15.99
CA LYS A 473 3.00 8.63 -16.41
C LYS A 473 1.91 8.90 -17.46
N GLU A 474 1.82 8.05 -18.47
CA GLU A 474 0.92 8.20 -19.64
C GLU A 474 -0.56 8.01 -19.28
N CYS A 475 -0.88 7.18 -18.28
CA CYS A 475 -2.26 7.04 -17.82
C CYS A 475 -2.84 8.34 -17.23
N GLY A 476 -1.99 9.33 -16.91
CA GLY A 476 -2.39 10.62 -16.36
C GLY A 476 -2.80 10.59 -14.88
N VAL A 477 -3.26 9.46 -14.34
CA VAL A 477 -3.90 9.37 -13.01
C VAL A 477 -2.97 9.76 -11.84
N PHE A 478 -1.65 9.54 -11.95
CA PHE A 478 -0.73 9.61 -10.80
C PHE A 478 0.07 10.92 -10.68
N GLY A 479 -0.23 11.93 -11.50
CA GLY A 479 0.38 13.26 -11.44
C GLY A 479 1.92 13.24 -11.34
N ALA A 480 2.47 14.10 -10.48
CA ALA A 480 3.93 14.24 -10.31
C ALA A 480 4.63 13.01 -9.67
N HIS A 481 3.89 12.07 -9.08
CA HIS A 481 4.48 10.86 -8.48
C HIS A 481 5.06 9.93 -9.54
N SER A 482 4.47 9.88 -10.74
CA SER A 482 5.00 9.10 -11.86
C SER A 482 6.45 9.49 -12.20
N SER A 483 6.74 10.79 -12.24
CA SER A 483 8.11 11.31 -12.42
C SER A 483 9.05 10.96 -11.28
N HIS A 484 8.56 10.89 -10.04
CA HIS A 484 9.38 10.48 -8.89
C HIS A 484 9.80 9.01 -9.01
N TYR A 485 8.86 8.11 -9.31
CA TYR A 485 9.16 6.69 -9.51
C TYR A 485 10.18 6.46 -10.62
N TYR A 486 10.02 7.12 -11.78
CA TYR A 486 10.99 7.07 -12.88
C TYR A 486 12.39 7.52 -12.43
N ASN A 487 12.48 8.67 -11.75
CA ASN A 487 13.77 9.20 -11.30
C ASN A 487 14.45 8.30 -10.27
N CYS A 488 13.69 7.69 -9.35
CA CYS A 488 14.24 6.72 -8.41
C CYS A 488 14.70 5.44 -9.10
N ALA A 489 13.91 4.90 -10.04
CA ALA A 489 14.30 3.74 -10.84
C ALA A 489 15.59 4.01 -11.64
N LEU A 490 15.70 5.18 -12.27
CA LEU A 490 16.89 5.59 -13.01
C LEU A 490 18.13 5.63 -12.09
N ARG A 491 18.00 6.25 -10.90
CA ARG A 491 19.09 6.29 -9.92
C ARG A 491 19.50 4.88 -9.49
N ASN A 492 18.55 4.01 -9.17
CA ASN A 492 18.84 2.64 -8.77
C ASN A 492 19.50 1.84 -9.90
N ARG A 493 19.04 2.00 -11.15
CA ARG A 493 19.63 1.35 -12.33
C ARG A 493 21.07 1.82 -12.58
N THR A 494 21.33 3.12 -12.51
CA THR A 494 22.69 3.70 -12.62
C THR A 494 23.59 3.23 -11.49
N GLU A 495 23.07 3.20 -10.27
CA GLU A 495 23.80 2.76 -9.09
C GLU A 495 24.11 1.25 -9.17
N TRP A 496 23.17 0.45 -9.67
CA TRP A 496 23.36 -0.97 -9.92
C TRP A 496 24.36 -1.23 -11.06
N GLU A 497 24.33 -0.46 -12.13
CA GLU A 497 25.33 -0.55 -13.20
C GLU A 497 26.76 -0.29 -12.69
N SER A 498 26.91 0.66 -11.77
CA SER A 498 28.23 1.00 -11.21
C SER A 498 28.78 -0.04 -10.24
N ARG A 499 27.94 -0.61 -9.35
CA ARG A 499 28.41 -1.48 -8.25
C ARG A 499 27.68 -2.81 -8.09
N GLY A 500 26.71 -3.12 -8.94
CA GLY A 500 25.85 -4.30 -8.83
C GLY A 500 26.63 -5.62 -8.79
N ARG A 501 27.75 -5.73 -9.50
CA ARG A 501 28.63 -6.93 -9.42
C ARG A 501 29.20 -7.14 -8.02
N ALA A 502 29.68 -6.07 -7.38
CA ALA A 502 30.19 -6.13 -6.02
C ALA A 502 29.05 -6.43 -5.02
N VAL A 503 27.86 -5.85 -5.25
CA VAL A 503 26.67 -6.15 -4.43
C VAL A 503 26.30 -7.63 -4.55
N VAL A 504 26.29 -8.22 -5.75
CA VAL A 504 26.02 -9.67 -5.93
C VAL A 504 27.04 -10.53 -5.20
N ALA A 505 28.34 -10.19 -5.27
CA ALA A 505 29.37 -10.91 -4.51
C ALA A 505 29.10 -10.86 -3.00
N GLU A 506 28.74 -9.69 -2.46
CA GLU A 506 28.37 -9.53 -1.05
C GLU A 506 27.14 -10.38 -0.67
N MET A 507 26.11 -10.41 -1.53
CA MET A 507 24.90 -11.21 -1.28
C MET A 507 25.23 -12.70 -1.23
N VAL A 508 26.07 -13.21 -2.15
CA VAL A 508 26.54 -14.60 -2.15
C VAL A 508 27.28 -14.93 -0.85
N GLU A 509 28.22 -14.08 -0.43
CA GLU A 509 28.97 -14.27 0.81
C GLU A 509 28.06 -14.36 2.04
N LYS A 510 27.05 -13.50 2.13
CA LYS A 510 26.09 -13.48 3.23
C LYS A 510 25.27 -14.75 3.30
N VAL A 511 24.70 -15.21 2.18
CA VAL A 511 23.90 -16.44 2.14
C VAL A 511 24.75 -17.64 2.54
N GLN A 512 25.96 -17.76 1.98
CA GLN A 512 26.88 -18.84 2.35
C GLN A 512 27.30 -18.81 3.84
N ALA A 513 27.52 -17.62 4.40
CA ALA A 513 27.82 -17.46 5.82
C ALA A 513 26.64 -17.88 6.71
N ARG A 514 25.41 -17.56 6.32
CA ARG A 514 24.19 -17.96 7.02
C ARG A 514 24.01 -19.48 6.99
N THR A 515 24.10 -20.11 5.82
CA THR A 515 24.00 -21.58 5.69
C THR A 515 25.05 -22.31 6.54
N LYS A 516 26.28 -21.78 6.63
CA LYS A 516 27.32 -22.33 7.50
C LYS A 516 26.96 -22.24 9.00
N ARG A 517 26.34 -21.14 9.44
CA ARG A 517 25.89 -20.96 10.84
C ARG A 517 24.75 -21.91 11.18
N GLU A 518 23.78 -22.07 10.29
CA GLU A 518 22.64 -22.96 10.50
C GLU A 518 23.06 -24.43 10.60
N LYS A 519 24.01 -24.87 9.76
CA LYS A 519 24.60 -26.22 9.86
C LYS A 519 25.30 -26.43 11.21
N LYS A 520 26.04 -25.43 11.71
CA LYS A 520 26.70 -25.46 13.04
C LYS A 520 25.73 -25.43 14.22
N SER A 521 24.52 -24.90 14.06
CA SER A 521 23.51 -24.87 15.13
C SER A 521 22.70 -26.18 15.22
N LYS A 522 22.74 -27.00 14.16
CA LYS A 522 22.06 -28.30 14.07
C LYS A 522 22.98 -29.49 14.37
N THR A 523 24.28 -29.24 14.54
CA THR A 523 25.30 -30.19 15.00
C THR A 523 25.69 -29.85 16.42
#